data_AF-F9VTF3-F1
#
_entry.id   AF-F9VTF3-F1
#
_cell.length_a   1.000
_cell.length_b   1.000
_cell.length_c   1.000
_cell.angle_alpha   90.00
_cell.angle_beta   90.00
_cell.angle_gamma   90.00
#
_symmetry.space_group_name_H-M   'P 1'
#
loop_
_entity.id
_entity.type
_entity.pdbx_description
1 polymer ?
#
loop_
_entity_poly.entity_id
_entity_poly.type
_entity_poly.pdbx_seq_one_letter_code
_entity_poly.pdbx_strand_id
1 'polypeptide(L)'
;MIAVIIIVATVVVALFVLGGAAWFAWDSDKRVRNFARSTDLIPGRPGRAPASWTTDNSREALLHRRIRYAIADVHANPAIPLDEELVSARDRLDDAVFELDDRLIAAAETGGDEATEVLDSAESAVKALEALPKKLWEAPTSDQLADLDRVTRVLSRG
;
A
#
# COMPACT_ATOMS: atom_id res chain seq x y z
N MET A 1 4.23 48.55 -10.28
CA MET A 1 4.26 47.37 -11.18
C MET A 1 4.75 46.11 -10.48
N ILE A 2 5.93 46.11 -9.86
CA ILE A 2 6.52 44.90 -9.22
C ILE A 2 5.58 44.28 -8.15
N ALA A 3 5.01 45.10 -7.27
CA ALA A 3 4.08 44.61 -6.23
C ALA A 3 2.83 43.93 -6.81
N VAL A 4 2.29 44.44 -7.92
CA VAL A 4 1.12 43.87 -8.60
C VAL A 4 1.47 42.52 -9.22
N ILE A 5 2.66 42.39 -9.83
CA ILE A 5 3.14 41.14 -10.42
C ILE A 5 3.30 40.05 -9.36
N ILE A 6 3.87 40.40 -8.19
CA ILE A 6 4.05 39.46 -7.08
C ILE A 6 2.69 38.97 -6.57
N ILE A 7 1.72 39.87 -6.36
CA ILE A 7 0.38 39.49 -5.90
C ILE A 7 -0.29 38.55 -6.89
N VAL A 8 -0.23 38.85 -8.19
CA VAL A 8 -0.82 38.00 -9.23
C VAL A 8 -0.13 36.62 -9.26
N ALA A 9 1.20 36.58 -9.20
CA ALA A 9 1.93 35.31 -9.17
C ALA A 9 1.56 34.46 -7.94
N THR A 10 1.49 35.05 -6.75
CA THR A 10 1.11 34.34 -5.52
C THR A 10 -0.32 33.81 -5.59
N VAL A 11 -1.28 34.58 -6.12
CA VAL A 11 -2.66 34.13 -6.30
C VAL A 11 -2.75 32.97 -7.29
N VAL A 12 -2.01 33.04 -8.40
CA VAL A 12 -1.97 31.94 -9.39
C VAL A 12 -1.39 30.67 -8.78
N VAL A 13 -0.26 30.77 -8.05
CA VAL A 13 0.33 29.62 -7.35
C VAL A 13 -0.64 29.05 -6.32
N ALA A 14 -1.28 29.91 -5.51
CA ALA A 14 -2.27 29.47 -4.52
C ALA A 14 -3.47 28.75 -5.19
N LEU A 15 -3.96 29.25 -6.32
CA LEU A 15 -5.04 28.60 -7.07
C LEU A 15 -4.62 27.26 -7.67
N PHE A 16 -3.38 27.12 -8.16
CA PHE A 16 -2.85 25.83 -8.62
C PHE A 16 -2.69 24.83 -7.48
N VAL A 17 -2.22 25.27 -6.31
CA VAL A 17 -2.10 24.42 -5.12
C VAL A 17 -3.47 23.98 -4.62
N LEU A 18 -4.44 24.91 -4.52
CA LEU A 18 -5.81 24.61 -4.10
C LEU A 18 -6.56 23.72 -5.11
N GLY A 19 -6.40 24.00 -6.40
CA GLY A 19 -6.98 23.21 -7.49
C GLY A 19 -6.40 21.80 -7.54
N GLY A 20 -5.07 21.68 -7.39
CA GLY A 20 -4.38 20.39 -7.30
C GLY A 20 -4.83 19.55 -6.10
N ALA A 21 -4.97 20.17 -4.93
CA ALA A 21 -5.44 19.51 -3.71
C ALA A 21 -6.90 19.01 -3.85
N ALA A 22 -7.79 19.81 -4.44
CA ALA A 22 -9.19 19.42 -4.67
C ALA A 22 -9.33 18.28 -5.68
N TRP A 23 -8.53 18.29 -6.75
CA TRP A 23 -8.50 17.20 -7.73
C TRP A 23 -7.94 15.89 -7.13
N PHE A 24 -6.88 15.98 -6.32
CA PHE A 24 -6.28 14.85 -5.61
C PHE A 24 -7.26 14.19 -4.63
N ALA A 25 -8.02 14.98 -3.86
CA ALA A 25 -9.03 14.45 -2.94
C ALA A 25 -10.15 13.69 -3.68
N TRP A 26 -10.56 14.17 -4.85
CA TRP A 26 -11.62 13.55 -5.65
C TRP A 26 -11.18 12.27 -6.39
N ASP A 27 -9.96 12.23 -6.95
CA ASP A 27 -9.43 11.02 -7.60
C ASP A 27 -9.16 9.91 -6.57
N SER A 28 -8.65 10.29 -5.39
CA SER A 28 -8.40 9.37 -4.29
C SER A 28 -9.68 8.70 -3.79
N ASP A 29 -10.77 9.45 -3.60
CA ASP A 29 -12.06 8.89 -3.13
C ASP A 29 -12.63 7.86 -4.11
N LYS A 30 -12.51 8.11 -5.43
CA LYS A 30 -13.02 7.19 -6.46
C LYS A 30 -12.19 5.91 -6.54
N ARG A 31 -10.87 6.00 -6.44
CA ARG A 31 -9.97 4.83 -6.43
C ARG A 31 -10.16 3.98 -5.17
N VAL A 32 -10.21 4.61 -3.99
CA VAL A 32 -10.43 3.92 -2.71
C VAL A 32 -11.78 3.20 -2.69
N ARG A 33 -12.85 3.84 -3.15
CA ARG A 33 -14.17 3.23 -3.22
C ARG A 33 -14.27 2.07 -4.20
N ASN A 34 -13.55 2.12 -5.31
CA ASN A 34 -13.50 1.02 -6.27
C ASN A 34 -12.65 -0.13 -5.72
N PHE A 35 -11.53 0.17 -5.06
CA PHE A 35 -10.68 -0.84 -4.43
C PHE A 35 -11.41 -1.55 -3.29
N ALA A 36 -12.14 -0.82 -2.44
CA ALA A 36 -12.98 -1.37 -1.37
C ALA A 36 -14.07 -2.33 -1.88
N ARG A 37 -14.49 -2.21 -3.14
CA ARG A 37 -15.47 -3.10 -3.78
C ARG A 37 -14.84 -4.19 -4.65
N SER A 38 -13.53 -4.11 -4.87
CA SER A 38 -12.76 -5.09 -5.64
C SER A 38 -12.28 -6.24 -4.75
N THR A 39 -11.88 -7.34 -5.39
CA THR A 39 -11.09 -8.42 -4.78
C THR A 39 -9.60 -8.28 -5.13
N ASP A 40 -9.17 -7.09 -5.54
CA ASP A 40 -7.79 -6.83 -5.92
C ASP A 40 -6.89 -6.82 -4.68
N LEU A 41 -5.81 -7.60 -4.70
CA LEU A 41 -4.82 -7.58 -3.61
C LEU A 41 -4.05 -6.26 -3.63
N ILE A 42 -3.63 -5.85 -4.83
CA ILE A 42 -2.89 -4.63 -5.13
C ILE A 42 -3.72 -3.83 -6.14
N PRO A 43 -3.80 -2.49 -6.06
CA PRO A 43 -4.63 -1.71 -6.97
C PRO A 43 -4.45 -2.09 -8.46
N GLY A 44 -5.51 -2.62 -9.09
CA GLY A 44 -5.51 -3.05 -10.50
C GLY A 44 -4.95 -4.46 -10.76
N ARG A 45 -4.54 -5.19 -9.73
CA ARG A 45 -4.09 -6.59 -9.81
C ARG A 45 -5.00 -7.48 -8.95
N PRO A 46 -5.79 -8.40 -9.55
CA PRO A 46 -6.68 -9.28 -8.80
C PRO A 46 -5.90 -10.18 -7.83
N GLY A 47 -6.43 -10.36 -6.61
CA GLY A 47 -5.91 -11.31 -5.64
C GLY A 47 -6.31 -12.76 -5.95
N ARG A 48 -5.73 -13.71 -5.22
CA ARG A 48 -6.06 -15.16 -5.33
C ARG A 48 -6.90 -15.66 -4.15
N ALA A 49 -7.03 -14.85 -3.10
CA ALA A 49 -7.85 -15.16 -1.94
C ALA A 49 -9.33 -15.36 -2.30
N PRO A 50 -10.06 -16.23 -1.56
CA PRO A 50 -11.50 -16.41 -1.75
C PRO A 50 -12.26 -15.09 -1.62
N ALA A 51 -13.25 -14.88 -2.50
CA ALA A 51 -14.06 -13.65 -2.47
C ALA A 51 -14.80 -13.42 -1.14
N SER A 52 -15.09 -14.49 -0.38
CA SER A 52 -15.69 -14.43 0.95
C SER A 52 -14.81 -13.68 1.97
N TRP A 53 -13.49 -13.64 1.78
CA TRP A 53 -12.55 -12.95 2.67
C TRP A 53 -12.71 -11.43 2.67
N THR A 54 -13.52 -10.87 1.76
CA THR A 54 -13.91 -9.46 1.84
C THR A 54 -14.83 -9.17 3.04
N THR A 55 -15.55 -10.18 3.55
CA THR A 55 -16.54 -10.04 4.63
C THR A 55 -16.34 -11.01 5.79
N ASP A 56 -15.53 -12.06 5.64
CA ASP A 56 -15.29 -13.07 6.67
C ASP A 56 -14.48 -12.50 7.86
N ASN A 57 -14.63 -13.08 9.05
CA ASN A 57 -13.89 -12.73 10.26
C ASN A 57 -12.86 -13.79 10.67
N SER A 58 -12.58 -14.77 9.81
CA SER A 58 -11.41 -15.63 9.97
C SER A 58 -10.12 -14.81 10.07
N ARG A 59 -9.09 -15.37 10.71
CA ARG A 59 -7.82 -14.67 10.96
C ARG A 59 -7.12 -14.34 9.64
N GLU A 60 -7.18 -15.26 8.69
CA GLU A 60 -6.65 -15.16 7.34
C GLU A 60 -7.33 -14.03 6.57
N ALA A 61 -8.66 -13.97 6.59
CA ALA A 61 -9.43 -12.92 5.92
C ALA A 61 -9.11 -11.53 6.51
N LEU A 62 -8.94 -11.43 7.83
CA LEU A 62 -8.54 -10.19 8.49
C LEU A 62 -7.12 -9.75 8.07
N LEU A 63 -6.17 -10.68 8.03
CA LEU A 63 -4.80 -10.39 7.59
C LEU A 63 -4.75 -9.99 6.11
N HIS A 64 -5.46 -10.71 5.24
CA HIS A 64 -5.60 -10.37 3.82
C HIS A 64 -6.10 -8.93 3.61
N ARG A 65 -7.19 -8.55 4.29
CA ARG A 65 -7.71 -7.17 4.18
C ARG A 65 -6.70 -6.13 4.66
N ARG A 66 -5.96 -6.41 5.74
CA ARG A 66 -4.92 -5.51 6.25
C ARG A 66 -3.78 -5.33 5.24
N ILE A 67 -3.33 -6.42 4.61
CA ILE A 67 -2.35 -6.38 3.52
C ILE A 67 -2.85 -5.46 2.40
N ARG A 68 -4.09 -5.67 1.94
CA ARG A 68 -4.72 -4.88 0.87
C ARG A 68 -4.70 -3.38 1.15
N TYR A 69 -5.10 -2.96 2.34
CA TYR A 69 -5.10 -1.55 2.70
C TYR A 69 -3.69 -0.98 2.79
N ALA A 70 -2.77 -1.70 3.44
CA ALA A 70 -1.40 -1.23 3.61
C ALA A 70 -0.65 -1.08 2.27
N ILE A 71 -0.81 -2.03 1.34
CA ILE A 71 -0.17 -1.94 0.02
C ILE A 71 -0.83 -0.86 -0.85
N ALA A 72 -2.15 -0.66 -0.73
CA ALA A 72 -2.82 0.45 -1.40
C ALA A 72 -2.27 1.81 -0.95
N ASP A 73 -1.96 1.97 0.34
CA ASP A 73 -1.36 3.20 0.87
C ASP A 73 0.08 3.41 0.36
N VAL A 74 0.86 2.35 0.14
CA VAL A 74 2.17 2.44 -0.54
C VAL A 74 2.00 2.94 -1.97
N HIS A 75 1.04 2.38 -2.72
CA HIS A 75 0.74 2.80 -4.10
C HIS A 75 0.17 4.21 -4.21
N ALA A 76 -0.39 4.75 -3.11
CA ALA A 76 -0.87 6.13 -3.05
C ALA A 76 0.26 7.17 -2.88
N ASN A 77 1.52 6.75 -2.63
CA ASN A 77 2.64 7.67 -2.50
C ASN A 77 3.00 8.28 -3.88
N PRO A 78 2.88 9.61 -4.07
CA PRO A 78 3.08 10.28 -5.35
C PRO A 78 4.56 10.42 -5.72
N ALA A 79 5.49 10.21 -4.78
CA ALA A 79 6.91 10.30 -5.06
C ALA A 79 7.44 9.03 -5.76
N ILE A 80 6.87 7.86 -5.44
CA ILE A 80 7.35 6.57 -5.98
C ILE A 80 7.31 6.53 -7.51
N PRO A 81 6.21 6.91 -8.20
CA PRO A 81 6.17 6.83 -9.66
C PRO A 81 7.12 7.78 -10.40
N LEU A 82 7.77 8.72 -9.69
CA LEU A 82 8.67 9.70 -10.26
C LEU A 82 10.14 9.21 -10.31
N ASP A 83 10.43 8.06 -9.70
CA ASP A 83 11.78 7.50 -9.56
C ASP A 83 11.77 6.00 -9.92
N GLU A 84 12.58 5.62 -10.91
CA GLU A 84 12.59 4.24 -11.45
C GLU A 84 13.08 3.20 -10.43
N GLU A 85 14.00 3.57 -9.53
CA GLU A 85 14.50 2.66 -8.50
C GLU A 85 13.42 2.40 -7.43
N LEU A 86 12.69 3.46 -7.04
CA LEU A 86 11.55 3.32 -6.13
C LEU A 86 10.42 2.49 -6.75
N VAL A 87 10.13 2.67 -8.04
CA VAL A 87 9.16 1.82 -8.76
C VAL A 87 9.59 0.36 -8.72
N SER A 88 10.85 0.07 -9.07
CA SER A 88 11.39 -1.30 -9.04
C SER A 88 11.35 -1.91 -7.63
N ALA A 89 11.65 -1.12 -6.59
CA ALA A 89 11.58 -1.58 -5.21
C ALA A 89 10.14 -1.86 -4.75
N ARG A 90 9.17 -1.02 -5.15
CA ARG A 90 7.75 -1.27 -4.91
C ARG A 90 7.26 -2.51 -5.65
N ASP A 91 7.68 -2.73 -6.88
CA ASP A 91 7.26 -3.91 -7.65
C ASP A 91 7.78 -5.22 -7.01
N ARG A 92 8.98 -5.20 -6.41
CA ARG A 92 9.49 -6.31 -5.59
C ARG A 92 8.68 -6.51 -4.30
N LEU A 93 8.25 -5.41 -3.67
CA LEU A 93 7.35 -5.48 -2.51
C LEU A 93 6.00 -6.09 -2.90
N ASP A 94 5.45 -5.70 -4.05
CA ASP A 94 4.19 -6.23 -4.57
C ASP A 94 4.26 -7.76 -4.73
N ASP A 95 5.35 -8.28 -5.28
CA ASP A 95 5.54 -9.73 -5.44
C ASP A 95 5.62 -10.45 -4.09
N ALA A 96 6.32 -9.87 -3.10
CA ALA A 96 6.36 -10.42 -1.74
C ALA A 96 5.00 -10.34 -1.01
N VAL A 97 4.18 -9.34 -1.33
CA VAL A 97 2.79 -9.25 -0.85
C VAL A 97 1.94 -10.40 -1.39
N PHE A 98 2.06 -10.72 -2.69
CA PHE A 98 1.38 -11.89 -3.26
C PHE A 98 1.82 -13.19 -2.60
N GLU A 99 3.13 -13.35 -2.36
CA GLU A 99 3.67 -14.55 -1.72
C GLU A 99 3.13 -14.72 -0.28
N LEU A 100 3.04 -13.63 0.48
CA LEU A 100 2.43 -13.65 1.81
C LEU A 100 0.94 -14.02 1.75
N ASP A 101 0.19 -13.47 0.79
CA ASP A 101 -1.23 -13.79 0.61
C ASP A 101 -1.44 -15.27 0.24
N ASP A 102 -0.57 -15.82 -0.61
CA ASP A 102 -0.58 -17.25 -0.96
C ASP A 102 -0.36 -18.14 0.28
N ARG A 103 0.52 -17.72 1.20
CA ARG A 103 0.75 -18.43 2.47
C ARG A 103 -0.47 -18.38 3.39
N LEU A 104 -1.20 -17.26 3.44
CA LEU A 104 -2.46 -17.18 4.17
C LEU A 104 -3.51 -18.14 3.60
N ILE A 105 -3.59 -18.24 2.27
CA ILE A 105 -4.52 -19.16 1.59
C ILE A 105 -4.17 -20.61 1.94
N ALA A 106 -2.89 -20.98 1.87
CA ALA A 106 -2.42 -22.32 2.23
C ALA A 106 -2.67 -22.65 3.72
N ALA A 107 -2.49 -21.68 4.62
CA ALA A 107 -2.79 -21.84 6.04
C ALA A 107 -4.28 -22.12 6.28
N ALA A 108 -5.17 -21.43 5.55
CA ALA A 108 -6.62 -21.65 5.64
C ALA A 108 -7.04 -23.06 5.18
N GLU A 109 -6.32 -23.64 4.22
CA GLU A 109 -6.58 -25.00 3.74
C GLU A 109 -6.06 -26.09 4.69
N THR A 110 -4.90 -25.85 5.31
CA THR A 110 -4.22 -26.84 6.16
C THR A 110 -4.81 -26.88 7.56
N GLY A 111 -5.06 -25.72 8.17
CA GLY A 111 -5.52 -25.60 9.56
C GLY A 111 -4.53 -26.14 10.60
N GLY A 112 -4.96 -26.18 11.87
CA GLY A 112 -4.18 -26.75 12.98
C GLY A 112 -3.04 -25.88 13.49
N ASP A 113 -2.10 -26.51 14.20
CA ASP A 113 -1.00 -25.82 14.89
C ASP A 113 0.00 -25.19 13.90
N GLU A 114 0.30 -25.88 12.80
CA GLU A 114 1.18 -25.36 11.73
C GLU A 114 0.60 -24.08 11.10
N ALA A 115 -0.71 -24.06 10.80
CA ALA A 115 -1.38 -22.87 10.32
C ALA A 115 -1.31 -21.73 11.35
N THR A 116 -1.39 -22.03 12.64
CA THR A 116 -1.29 -21.02 13.71
C THR A 116 0.07 -20.33 13.71
N GLU A 117 1.16 -21.10 13.60
CA GLU A 117 2.52 -20.55 13.54
C GLU A 117 2.74 -19.68 12.29
N VAL A 118 2.22 -20.13 11.13
CA VAL A 118 2.24 -19.33 9.89
C VAL A 118 1.51 -18.00 10.09
N LEU A 119 0.32 -18.03 10.71
CA LEU A 119 -0.49 -16.82 10.92
C LEU A 119 0.13 -15.85 11.92
N ASP A 120 0.85 -16.34 12.94
CA ASP A 120 1.61 -15.50 13.88
C ASP A 120 2.77 -14.78 13.18
N SER A 121 3.49 -15.51 12.32
CA SER A 121 4.58 -14.95 11.51
C SER A 121 4.06 -13.91 10.51
N ALA A 122 2.99 -14.26 9.79
CA ALA A 122 2.30 -13.38 8.86
C ALA A 122 1.81 -12.11 9.55
N GLU A 123 1.22 -12.20 10.75
CA GLU A 123 0.77 -11.01 11.49
C GLU A 123 1.90 -10.03 11.79
N SER A 124 3.08 -10.56 12.13
CA SER A 124 4.27 -9.74 12.37
C SER A 124 4.76 -9.07 11.08
N ALA A 125 4.72 -9.80 9.95
CA ALA A 125 5.05 -9.26 8.64
C ALA A 125 4.08 -8.16 8.19
N VAL A 126 2.77 -8.37 8.39
CA VAL A 126 1.72 -7.37 8.12
C VAL A 126 1.92 -6.11 8.94
N LYS A 127 2.29 -6.21 10.23
CA LYS A 127 2.59 -5.03 11.06
C LYS A 127 3.76 -4.22 10.50
N ALA A 128 4.77 -4.87 9.92
CA ALA A 128 5.88 -4.16 9.26
C ALA A 128 5.43 -3.45 7.98
N LEU A 129 4.54 -4.07 7.20
CA LEU A 129 3.93 -3.47 6.01
C LEU A 129 3.02 -2.29 6.36
N GLU A 130 2.19 -2.39 7.40
CA GLU A 130 1.30 -1.31 7.85
C GLU A 130 2.07 -0.07 8.33
N ALA A 131 3.27 -0.25 8.87
CA ALA A 131 4.13 0.86 9.29
C ALA A 131 4.87 1.53 8.13
N LEU A 132 4.95 0.87 6.96
CA LEU A 132 5.76 1.31 5.83
C LEU A 132 5.25 2.60 5.18
N PRO A 133 3.96 2.77 4.83
CA PRO A 133 3.48 3.97 4.13
C PRO A 133 3.94 5.25 4.81
N LYS A 134 3.74 5.36 6.13
CA LYS A 134 4.14 6.55 6.90
C LYS A 134 5.62 6.89 6.72
N LYS A 135 6.51 5.88 6.77
CA LYS A 135 7.96 6.11 6.62
C LYS A 135 8.30 6.61 5.23
N LEU A 136 7.63 6.09 4.20
CA LEU A 136 7.87 6.49 2.81
C LEU A 136 7.47 7.95 2.53
N TRP A 137 6.52 8.52 3.27
CA TRP A 137 6.10 9.91 3.09
C TRP A 137 7.07 10.92 3.70
N GLU A 138 7.78 10.53 4.77
CA GLU A 138 8.59 11.45 5.58
C GLU A 138 10.09 11.37 5.24
N ALA A 139 10.52 10.31 4.55
CA ALA A 139 11.94 9.97 4.41
C ALA A 139 12.56 10.40 3.06
N PRO A 140 13.89 10.65 3.01
CA PRO A 140 14.65 10.78 1.76
C PRO A 140 14.63 9.49 0.92
N THR A 141 14.83 9.58 -0.40
CA THR A 141 14.79 8.43 -1.33
C THR A 141 15.64 7.23 -0.91
N SER A 142 16.86 7.47 -0.41
CA SER A 142 17.75 6.38 0.06
C SER A 142 17.14 5.57 1.20
N ASP A 143 16.44 6.26 2.11
CA ASP A 143 15.80 5.64 3.27
C ASP A 143 14.50 4.94 2.85
N GLN A 144 13.77 5.51 1.88
CA GLN A 144 12.61 4.87 1.26
C GLN A 144 12.99 3.52 0.62
N LEU A 145 14.07 3.50 -0.17
CA LEU A 145 14.60 2.26 -0.77
C LEU A 145 14.98 1.23 0.30
N ALA A 146 15.71 1.66 1.33
CA ALA A 146 16.10 0.78 2.43
C ALA A 146 14.88 0.22 3.20
N ASP A 147 13.85 1.03 3.38
CA ASP A 147 12.59 0.64 4.03
C ASP A 147 11.79 -0.35 3.19
N LEU A 148 11.65 -0.10 1.88
CA LEU A 148 11.02 -1.02 0.91
C LEU A 148 11.74 -2.37 0.90
N ASP A 149 13.07 -2.37 0.78
CA ASP A 149 13.88 -3.59 0.77
C ASP A 149 13.83 -4.36 2.09
N ARG A 150 13.79 -3.64 3.23
CA ARG A 150 13.66 -4.28 4.54
C ARG A 150 12.29 -4.96 4.66
N VAL A 151 11.20 -4.26 4.34
CA VAL A 151 9.85 -4.82 4.48
C VAL A 151 9.65 -5.98 3.51
N THR A 152 10.10 -5.86 2.26
CA THR A 152 10.08 -6.96 1.27
C THR A 152 10.71 -8.23 1.84
N ARG A 153 11.90 -8.13 2.46
CA ARG A 153 12.57 -9.28 3.10
C ARG A 153 11.83 -9.84 4.31
N VAL A 154 11.08 -9.01 5.03
CA VAL A 154 10.24 -9.46 6.15
C VAL A 154 9.03 -10.24 5.61
N LEU A 155 8.36 -9.71 4.57
CA LEU A 155 7.22 -10.36 3.92
C LEU A 155 7.58 -11.71 3.30
N SER A 156 8.76 -11.84 2.69
CA SER A 156 9.22 -13.12 2.12
C SER A 156 9.59 -14.18 3.17
N ARG A 157 9.60 -13.84 4.47
CA ARG A 157 10.03 -14.76 5.54
C ARG A 157 8.92 -15.19 6.49
N GLY A 158 7.97 -14.30 6.75
CA GLY A 158 6.78 -14.63 7.55
C GLY A 158 5.62 -14.71 6.62
#